data_AF-A0A7W1LAL3-F1
#
_entry.id   AF-A0A7W1LAL3-F1
#
_cell.length_a   1.000
_cell.length_b   1.000
_cell.length_c   1.000
_cell.angle_alpha   90.00
_cell.angle_beta   90.00
_cell.angle_gamma   90.00
#
_symmetry.space_group_name_H-M   'P 1'
#
loop_
_entity.id
_entity.type
_entity.pdbx_description
1 polymer ?
#
loop_
_entity_poly.entity_id
_entity_poly.type
_entity_poly.pdbx_seq_one_letter_code
_entity_poly.pdbx_strand_id
1 'polypeptide(L)'
;MVFSDRNLSQKLERTEARSNVDFVKARAEMFPSSGAEWMEAAGAYAMFDGIESPLTQTFGLGVFDEVTNDDLDKIEAFFKERNAPVLHEVSPLADASLFALLNERGYQPFEYTSVMFRPMTGEIDLGLPINPKIVTRIIKAGEEKLWARTSADGWATEMEGLADFMFEFGQIGARCAGGFPFLAEIENAPVA
;
A
#
# COMPACT_ATOMS: atom_id res chain seq x y z
N MET A 1 19.87 16.62 9.24
CA MET A 1 19.09 16.87 8.01
C MET A 1 18.69 15.50 7.47
N VAL A 2 17.42 15.29 7.16
CA VAL A 2 16.97 14.05 6.52
C VAL A 2 17.20 14.23 5.02
N PHE A 3 17.93 13.30 4.40
CA PHE A 3 18.11 13.25 2.96
C PHE A 3 17.27 12.11 2.39
N SER A 4 16.74 12.29 1.18
CA SER A 4 16.16 11.19 0.40
C SER A 4 17.30 10.33 -0.12
N ASP A 5 17.87 9.52 0.76
CA ASP A 5 18.97 8.60 0.48
C ASP A 5 18.46 7.15 0.37
N ARG A 6 19.35 6.25 -0.05
CA ARG A 6 19.03 4.83 -0.19
C ARG A 6 18.57 4.21 1.12
N ASN A 7 19.05 4.67 2.27
CA ASN A 7 18.64 4.13 3.57
C ASN A 7 17.19 4.51 3.90
N LEU A 8 16.79 5.74 3.61
CA LEU A 8 15.40 6.17 3.77
C LEU A 8 14.49 5.43 2.78
N SER A 9 14.89 5.31 1.52
CA SER A 9 14.16 4.52 0.51
C SER A 9 13.94 3.07 0.99
N GLN A 10 14.98 2.37 1.44
CA GLN A 10 14.86 1.02 2.01
C GLN A 10 13.84 0.92 3.15
N LYS A 11 13.80 1.91 4.04
CA LYS A 11 12.83 1.94 5.14
C LYS A 11 11.40 2.12 4.65
N LEU A 12 11.19 3.05 3.72
CA LEU A 12 9.87 3.33 3.15
C LEU A 12 9.36 2.12 2.35
N GLU A 13 10.18 1.61 1.43
CA GLU A 13 9.88 0.45 0.58
C GLU A 13 9.54 -0.78 1.42
N ARG A 14 10.30 -1.10 2.47
CA ARG A 14 9.97 -2.25 3.34
C ARG A 14 8.71 -2.01 4.17
N THR A 15 8.45 -0.77 4.58
CA THR A 15 7.24 -0.43 5.36
C THR A 15 5.99 -0.58 4.52
N GLU A 16 6.02 -0.05 3.29
CA GLU A 16 4.94 -0.18 2.32
C GLU A 16 4.74 -1.64 1.93
N ALA A 17 5.81 -2.33 1.54
CA ALA A 17 5.76 -3.74 1.17
C ALA A 17 5.17 -4.61 2.30
N ARG A 18 5.55 -4.34 3.56
CA ARG A 18 5.01 -5.09 4.70
C ARG A 18 3.53 -4.81 4.92
N SER A 19 3.11 -3.55 4.83
CA SER A 19 1.71 -3.16 5.00
C SER A 19 0.83 -3.83 3.93
N ASN A 20 1.28 -3.85 2.68
CA ASN A 20 0.56 -4.53 1.60
C ASN A 20 0.56 -6.06 1.74
N VAL A 21 1.63 -6.68 2.26
CA VAL A 21 1.60 -8.13 2.60
C VAL A 21 0.56 -8.44 3.67
N ASP A 22 0.46 -7.61 4.71
CA ASP A 22 -0.54 -7.81 5.76
C ASP A 22 -1.97 -7.62 5.19
N PHE A 23 -2.15 -6.75 4.19
CA PHE A 23 -3.39 -6.60 3.43
C PHE A 23 -3.73 -7.82 2.57
N VAL A 24 -2.78 -8.30 1.75
CA VAL A 24 -2.96 -9.49 0.89
C VAL A 24 -3.28 -10.73 1.73
N LYS A 25 -2.68 -10.86 2.91
CA LYS A 25 -3.04 -11.94 3.86
C LYS A 25 -4.48 -11.80 4.36
N ALA A 26 -4.88 -10.60 4.77
CA ALA A 26 -6.27 -10.34 5.17
C ALA A 26 -7.24 -10.60 4.00
N ARG A 27 -6.86 -10.28 2.75
CA ARG A 27 -7.60 -10.63 1.54
C ARG A 27 -7.81 -12.13 1.41
N ALA A 28 -6.73 -12.90 1.49
CA ALA A 28 -6.76 -14.36 1.38
C ALA A 28 -7.62 -15.01 2.47
N GLU A 29 -7.54 -14.50 3.71
CA GLU A 29 -8.32 -15.02 4.83
C GLU A 29 -9.82 -14.71 4.69
N MET A 30 -10.17 -13.48 4.33
CA MET A 30 -11.57 -13.06 4.22
C MET A 30 -12.25 -13.59 2.95
N PHE A 31 -11.50 -13.72 1.86
CA PHE A 31 -12.00 -14.12 0.55
C PHE A 31 -11.04 -15.15 -0.07
N PRO A 32 -11.07 -16.42 0.38
CA PRO A 32 -10.14 -17.45 -0.11
C PRO A 32 -10.20 -17.69 -1.63
N SER A 33 -11.35 -17.40 -2.26
CA SER A 33 -11.52 -17.51 -3.71
C SER A 33 -10.87 -16.38 -4.51
N SER A 34 -10.34 -15.34 -3.85
CA SER A 34 -9.65 -14.23 -4.52
C SER A 34 -8.31 -14.67 -5.15
N GLY A 35 -7.72 -15.76 -4.65
CA GLY A 35 -6.39 -16.20 -5.04
C GLY A 35 -5.27 -15.27 -4.56
N ALA A 36 -5.58 -14.37 -3.63
CA ALA A 36 -4.63 -13.38 -3.14
C ALA A 36 -3.41 -14.05 -2.49
N GLU A 37 -2.23 -13.64 -2.94
CA GLU A 37 -0.97 -14.27 -2.59
C GLU A 37 0.16 -13.28 -2.79
N TRP A 38 1.30 -13.55 -2.17
CA TRP A 38 2.52 -12.80 -2.39
C TRP A 38 3.73 -13.73 -2.37
N MET A 39 4.81 -13.31 -3.02
CA MET A 39 6.10 -13.97 -2.97
C MET A 39 7.23 -12.95 -2.83
N GLU A 40 8.42 -13.43 -2.47
CA GLU A 40 9.64 -12.62 -2.42
C GLU A 40 10.66 -13.13 -3.44
N ALA A 41 11.29 -12.21 -4.18
CA ALA A 41 12.45 -12.48 -5.04
C ALA A 41 13.38 -11.27 -5.04
N ALA A 42 14.69 -11.50 -4.84
CA ALA A 42 15.71 -10.44 -4.73
C ALA A 42 15.31 -9.29 -3.76
N GLY A 43 14.71 -9.64 -2.62
CA GLY A 43 14.25 -8.69 -1.61
C GLY A 43 13.01 -7.87 -2.01
N ALA A 44 12.48 -8.04 -3.22
CA ALA A 44 11.25 -7.44 -3.70
C ALA A 44 10.05 -8.32 -3.33
N TYR A 45 8.95 -7.70 -2.92
CA TYR A 45 7.70 -8.40 -2.69
C TYR A 45 6.80 -8.25 -3.91
N ALA A 46 6.48 -9.35 -4.58
CA ALA A 46 5.47 -9.39 -5.64
C ALA A 46 4.13 -9.79 -5.02
N MET A 47 3.09 -8.97 -5.24
CA MET A 47 1.80 -9.12 -4.57
C MET A 47 0.70 -9.29 -5.59
N PHE A 48 -0.26 -10.16 -5.31
CA PHE A 48 -1.47 -10.31 -6.10
C PHE A 48 -2.68 -10.24 -5.18
N ASP A 49 -3.57 -9.29 -5.49
CA ASP A 49 -4.82 -9.03 -4.74
C ASP A 49 -6.04 -9.01 -5.69
N GLY A 50 -5.85 -9.45 -6.95
CA GLY A 50 -6.82 -9.40 -8.04
C GLY A 50 -6.28 -8.61 -9.24
N ILE A 51 -6.77 -8.91 -10.44
CA ILE A 51 -6.21 -8.39 -11.71
C ILE A 51 -6.21 -6.86 -11.77
N GLU A 52 -7.26 -6.23 -11.24
CA GLU A 52 -7.45 -4.77 -11.25
C GLU A 52 -7.10 -4.11 -9.90
N SER A 53 -6.57 -4.88 -8.94
CA SER A 53 -6.22 -4.32 -7.63
C SER A 53 -4.97 -3.44 -7.74
N PRO A 54 -4.96 -2.24 -7.13
CA PRO A 54 -3.78 -1.39 -7.08
C PRO A 54 -2.63 -2.02 -6.27
N LEU A 55 -2.87 -3.11 -5.53
CA LEU A 55 -1.82 -3.85 -4.81
C LEU A 55 -1.16 -4.92 -5.68
N THR A 56 -1.69 -5.20 -6.88
CA THR A 56 -1.14 -6.21 -7.78
C THR A 56 0.06 -5.65 -8.54
N GLN A 57 1.21 -5.61 -7.85
CA GLN A 57 2.48 -5.11 -8.36
C GLN A 57 3.64 -5.52 -7.44
N THR A 58 4.88 -5.15 -7.79
CA THR A 58 6.05 -5.34 -6.92
C THR A 58 6.35 -4.13 -6.05
N PHE A 59 6.91 -4.36 -4.86
CA PHE A 59 7.43 -3.33 -3.96
C PHE A 59 8.88 -3.66 -3.53
N GLY A 60 9.76 -2.66 -3.46
CA GLY A 60 11.16 -2.83 -3.06
C GLY A 60 12.11 -3.39 -4.13
N LEU A 61 11.71 -3.42 -5.40
CA LEU A 61 12.52 -3.99 -6.49
C LEU A 61 13.84 -3.21 -6.68
N GLY A 62 14.98 -3.92 -6.60
CA GLY A 62 16.33 -3.36 -6.77
C GLY A 62 16.81 -2.45 -5.63
N VAL A 63 16.07 -2.40 -4.51
CA VAL A 63 16.40 -1.55 -3.36
C VAL A 63 17.17 -2.32 -2.28
N PHE A 64 16.93 -3.63 -2.15
CA PHE A 64 17.55 -4.47 -1.14
C PHE A 64 18.70 -5.28 -1.70
N ASP A 65 18.42 -6.08 -2.73
CA ASP A 65 19.38 -6.96 -3.40
C ASP A 65 19.52 -6.61 -4.89
N GLU A 66 20.60 -7.09 -5.51
CA GLU A 66 20.79 -7.03 -6.96
C GLU A 66 19.72 -7.91 -7.65
N VAL A 67 19.10 -7.38 -8.71
CA VAL A 67 18.03 -8.06 -9.45
C VAL A 67 18.60 -8.67 -10.72
N THR A 68 18.37 -9.97 -10.91
CA THR A 68 18.82 -10.69 -12.10
C THR A 68 17.67 -10.96 -13.07
N ASN A 69 18.00 -11.41 -14.29
CA ASN A 69 17.01 -11.91 -15.25
C ASN A 69 16.16 -13.05 -14.67
N ASP A 70 16.77 -13.98 -13.94
CA ASP A 70 16.07 -15.11 -13.33
C ASP A 70 15.07 -14.65 -12.26
N ASP A 71 15.34 -13.56 -11.55
CA ASP A 71 14.42 -13.02 -10.55
C ASP A 71 13.23 -12.33 -11.20
N LEU A 72 13.46 -11.57 -12.28
CA LEU A 72 12.37 -11.01 -13.07
C LEU A 72 11.54 -12.10 -13.75
N ASP A 73 12.14 -13.18 -14.24
CA ASP A 73 11.38 -14.30 -14.82
C ASP A 73 10.44 -14.94 -13.79
N LYS A 74 10.89 -15.12 -12.53
CA LYS A 74 10.03 -15.62 -11.44
C LYS A 74 8.89 -14.66 -11.13
N ILE A 75 9.19 -13.36 -11.00
CA ILE A 75 8.18 -12.34 -10.70
C ILE A 75 7.15 -12.25 -11.84
N GLU A 76 7.61 -12.21 -13.09
CA GLU A 76 6.74 -12.18 -14.26
C GLU A 76 5.86 -13.41 -14.36
N ALA A 77 6.41 -14.60 -14.11
CA ALA A 77 5.63 -15.84 -14.08
C ALA A 77 4.54 -15.78 -13.01
N PHE A 78 4.86 -15.28 -11.81
CA PHE A 78 3.89 -15.13 -10.71
C PHE A 78 2.64 -14.34 -11.13
N PHE A 79 2.81 -13.22 -11.84
CA PHE A 79 1.67 -12.44 -12.34
C PHE A 79 1.00 -13.08 -13.56
N LYS A 80 1.78 -13.56 -14.53
CA LYS A 80 1.27 -14.16 -15.79
C LYS A 80 0.42 -15.39 -15.53
N GLU A 81 0.82 -16.27 -14.61
CA GLU A 81 0.05 -17.45 -14.19
C GLU A 81 -1.32 -17.08 -13.61
N ARG A 82 -1.44 -15.86 -13.06
CA ARG A 82 -2.68 -15.31 -12.46
C ARG A 82 -3.45 -14.40 -13.42
N ASN A 83 -3.03 -14.30 -14.68
CA ASN A 83 -3.58 -13.40 -15.70
C ASN A 83 -3.59 -11.92 -15.26
N ALA A 84 -2.63 -11.53 -14.41
CA ALA A 84 -2.46 -10.15 -13.97
C ALA A 84 -1.47 -9.40 -14.87
N PRO A 85 -1.61 -8.06 -14.98
CA PRO A 85 -0.54 -7.25 -15.54
C PRO A 85 0.72 -7.37 -14.67
N VAL A 86 1.90 -7.33 -15.30
CA VAL A 86 3.17 -7.25 -14.59
C VAL A 86 3.51 -5.78 -14.40
N LEU A 87 3.31 -5.28 -13.19
CA LEU A 87 3.57 -3.90 -12.82
C LEU A 87 4.64 -3.83 -11.73
N HIS A 88 5.52 -2.84 -11.82
CA HIS A 88 6.61 -2.65 -10.90
C HIS A 88 6.59 -1.23 -10.33
N GLU A 89 6.35 -1.09 -9.02
CA GLU A 89 6.72 0.12 -8.27
C GLU A 89 8.23 0.10 -8.07
N VAL A 90 8.93 1.14 -8.53
CA VAL A 90 10.40 1.19 -8.52
C VAL A 90 10.88 2.52 -7.94
N SER A 91 11.66 2.42 -6.86
CA SER A 91 12.34 3.58 -6.28
C SER A 91 13.31 4.19 -7.30
N PRO A 92 13.35 5.54 -7.47
CA PRO A 92 14.42 6.20 -8.21
C PRO A 92 15.81 5.99 -7.61
N LEU A 93 15.89 5.48 -6.38
CA LEU A 93 17.12 5.15 -5.65
C LEU A 93 17.49 3.66 -5.68
N ALA A 94 16.78 2.86 -6.49
CA ALA A 94 17.16 1.49 -6.80
C ALA A 94 18.50 1.44 -7.55
N ASP A 95 19.12 0.25 -7.58
CA ASP A 95 20.37 0.07 -8.30
C ASP A 95 20.24 0.42 -9.80
N ALA A 96 21.23 1.10 -10.36
CA ALA A 96 21.21 1.55 -11.75
C ALA A 96 21.06 0.41 -12.76
N SER A 97 21.57 -0.79 -12.43
CA SER A 97 21.47 -1.99 -13.26
C SER A 97 20.02 -2.46 -13.46
N LEU A 98 19.13 -2.23 -12.49
CA LEU A 98 17.71 -2.58 -12.61
C LEU A 98 17.07 -1.84 -13.78
N PHE A 99 17.36 -0.55 -13.96
CA PHE A 99 16.74 0.25 -15.02
C PHE A 99 17.15 -0.21 -16.41
N ALA A 100 18.40 -0.66 -16.57
CA ALA A 100 18.86 -1.27 -17.83
C ALA A 100 18.09 -2.57 -18.10
N LEU A 101 17.96 -3.43 -17.09
CA LEU A 101 17.26 -4.71 -17.18
C LEU A 101 15.76 -4.54 -17.51
N LEU A 102 15.09 -3.58 -16.85
CA LEU A 102 13.69 -3.25 -17.13
C LEU A 102 13.52 -2.73 -18.57
N ASN A 103 14.43 -1.88 -19.04
CA ASN A 103 14.38 -1.34 -20.40
C ASN A 103 14.60 -2.43 -21.47
N GLU A 104 15.56 -3.34 -21.26
CA GLU A 104 15.82 -4.49 -22.14
C GLU A 104 14.59 -5.40 -22.28
N ARG A 105 13.77 -5.47 -21.23
CA ARG A 105 12.49 -6.22 -21.20
C ARG A 105 11.29 -5.42 -21.70
N GLY A 106 11.49 -4.18 -22.12
CA GLY A 106 10.44 -3.34 -22.70
C GLY A 106 9.55 -2.62 -21.69
N TYR A 107 9.86 -2.66 -20.40
CA TYR A 107 9.14 -1.86 -19.40
C TYR A 107 9.39 -0.37 -19.64
N GLN A 108 8.34 0.42 -19.48
CA GLN A 108 8.37 1.88 -19.59
C GLN A 108 7.68 2.50 -18.38
N PRO A 109 8.24 3.57 -17.79
CA PRO A 109 7.53 4.34 -16.78
C PRO A 109 6.25 4.94 -17.36
N PHE A 110 5.13 4.83 -16.64
CA PHE A 110 3.85 5.42 -17.06
C PHE A 110 3.18 6.25 -15.95
N GLU A 111 3.69 6.17 -14.72
CA GLU A 111 3.18 6.89 -13.55
C GLU A 111 4.34 7.29 -12.63
N TYR A 112 4.11 8.33 -11.82
CA TYR A 112 5.01 8.74 -10.74
C TYR A 112 4.22 8.97 -9.45
N THR A 113 4.56 8.23 -8.40
CA THR A 113 4.02 8.41 -7.05
C THR A 113 5.03 9.14 -6.16
N SER A 114 4.54 10.01 -5.27
CA SER A 114 5.38 10.69 -4.27
C SER A 114 5.13 10.11 -2.88
N VAL A 115 6.17 9.55 -2.27
CA VAL A 115 6.12 9.04 -0.89
C VAL A 115 6.58 10.11 0.09
N MET A 116 5.69 10.52 0.99
CA MET A 116 5.97 11.54 2.01
C MET A 116 6.47 10.89 3.30
N PHE A 117 7.48 11.50 3.92
CA PHE A 117 8.04 11.05 5.20
C PHE A 117 8.10 12.18 6.21
N ARG A 118 7.85 11.85 7.49
CA ARG A 118 8.05 12.74 8.62
C ARG A 118 8.56 11.97 9.84
N PRO A 119 9.70 12.37 10.43
CA PRO A 119 10.13 11.82 11.72
C PRO A 119 9.12 12.14 12.84
N MET A 120 8.80 11.15 13.66
CA MET A 120 7.92 11.28 14.84
C MET A 120 8.72 11.63 16.11
N THR A 121 9.64 12.58 16.03
CA THR A 121 10.50 12.99 17.15
C THR A 121 9.95 14.24 17.84
N GLY A 122 9.75 14.17 19.16
CA GLY A 122 9.30 15.30 19.99
C GLY A 122 7.78 15.50 20.02
N GLU A 123 7.33 16.46 20.84
CA GLU A 123 5.94 16.91 20.81
C GLU A 123 5.67 17.71 19.53
N ILE A 124 4.57 17.39 18.86
CA ILE A 124 4.13 18.09 17.66
C ILE A 124 3.10 19.14 18.09
N ASP A 125 3.53 20.39 18.20
CA ASP A 125 2.63 21.53 18.26
C ASP A 125 2.53 22.15 16.86
N LEU A 126 1.37 21.99 16.22
CA LEU A 126 1.11 22.60 14.91
C LEU A 126 0.66 24.07 15.02
N GLY A 127 0.42 24.58 16.23
CA GLY A 127 -0.16 25.90 16.46
C GLY A 127 -1.57 26.06 15.85
N LEU A 128 -2.22 24.95 15.51
CA LEU A 128 -3.53 24.94 14.88
C LEU A 128 -4.63 24.95 15.94
N PRO A 129 -5.73 25.69 15.74
CA PRO A 129 -6.86 25.66 16.64
C PRO A 129 -7.47 24.24 16.67
N ILE A 130 -7.51 23.65 17.85
CA ILE A 130 -8.15 22.35 18.08
C ILE A 130 -9.64 22.59 18.29
N ASN A 131 -10.48 21.91 17.52
CA ASN A 131 -11.92 21.90 17.77
C ASN A 131 -12.23 20.90 18.90
N PRO A 132 -12.62 21.34 20.11
CA PRO A 132 -12.83 20.45 21.25
C PRO A 132 -14.01 19.50 21.08
N LYS A 133 -14.85 19.69 20.05
CA LYS A 133 -15.95 18.79 19.72
C LYS A 133 -15.52 17.55 18.94
N ILE A 134 -14.32 17.57 18.34
CA ILE A 134 -13.77 16.45 17.58
C ILE A 134 -13.00 15.55 18.54
N VAL A 135 -13.39 14.29 18.62
CA VAL A 135 -12.70 13.26 19.41
C VAL A 135 -12.21 12.17 18.47
N THR A 136 -10.95 11.75 18.61
CA THR A 136 -10.39 10.65 17.83
C THR A 136 -10.19 9.41 18.69
N ARG A 137 -10.46 8.23 18.12
CA ARG A 137 -10.26 6.94 18.79
C ARG A 137 -9.97 5.83 17.80
N ILE A 138 -9.28 4.79 18.25
CA ILE A 138 -9.17 3.53 17.50
C ILE A 138 -10.56 2.85 17.53
N ILE A 139 -10.91 2.20 16.43
CA ILE A 139 -12.17 1.46 16.37
C ILE A 139 -12.16 0.22 17.28
N LYS A 140 -13.33 -0.22 17.68
CA LYS A 140 -13.56 -1.46 18.42
C LYS A 140 -13.82 -2.61 17.44
N ALA A 141 -13.62 -3.85 17.90
CA ALA A 141 -14.02 -5.03 17.14
C ALA A 141 -15.51 -4.95 16.78
N GLY A 142 -15.84 -5.18 15.51
CA GLY A 142 -17.18 -5.05 14.95
C GLY A 142 -17.50 -3.68 14.33
N GLU A 143 -16.65 -2.67 14.51
CA GLU A 143 -16.80 -1.35 13.89
C GLU A 143 -16.10 -1.23 12.51
N GLU A 144 -15.57 -2.33 11.95
CA GLU A 144 -14.76 -2.28 10.71
C GLU A 144 -15.58 -1.77 9.52
N LYS A 145 -16.86 -2.15 9.44
CA LYS A 145 -17.77 -1.66 8.38
C LYS A 145 -18.10 -0.18 8.55
N LEU A 146 -18.27 0.28 9.79
CA LEU A 146 -18.53 1.68 10.09
C LEU A 146 -17.35 2.52 9.65
N TRP A 147 -16.14 2.13 10.05
CA TRP A 147 -14.90 2.76 9.64
C TRP A 147 -14.72 2.78 8.12
N ALA A 148 -14.87 1.62 7.47
CA ALA A 148 -14.71 1.51 6.03
C ALA A 148 -15.69 2.41 5.27
N ARG A 149 -16.95 2.53 5.74
CA ARG A 149 -17.94 3.41 5.12
C ARG A 149 -17.59 4.88 5.34
N THR A 150 -17.28 5.28 6.57
CA THR A 150 -16.89 6.65 6.89
C THR A 150 -15.66 7.10 6.07
N SER A 151 -14.65 6.23 5.94
CA SER A 151 -13.47 6.52 5.11
C SER A 151 -13.82 6.60 3.62
N ALA A 152 -14.67 5.70 3.12
CA ALA A 152 -15.09 5.65 1.73
C ALA A 152 -15.95 6.85 1.30
N ASP A 153 -16.78 7.38 2.20
CA ASP A 153 -17.64 8.54 1.92
C ASP A 153 -16.83 9.78 1.53
N GLY A 154 -15.57 9.88 1.98
CA GLY A 154 -14.62 10.92 1.57
C GLY A 154 -14.24 10.89 0.07
N TRP A 155 -14.53 9.78 -0.63
CA TRP A 155 -14.24 9.59 -2.05
C TRP A 155 -15.49 9.65 -2.93
N ALA A 156 -16.67 9.85 -2.34
CA ALA A 156 -17.95 9.77 -3.05
C ALA A 156 -18.11 10.83 -4.16
N THR A 157 -17.34 11.92 -4.13
CA THR A 157 -17.40 13.01 -5.10
C THR A 157 -16.36 12.92 -6.21
N GLU A 158 -15.37 12.03 -6.08
CA GLU A 158 -14.21 12.01 -6.98
C GLU A 158 -14.50 11.27 -8.29
N MET A 159 -15.19 10.13 -8.21
CA MET A 159 -15.55 9.31 -9.37
C MET A 159 -16.72 8.37 -9.04
N GLU A 160 -17.58 8.12 -10.02
CA GLU A 160 -18.67 7.13 -9.90
C GLU A 160 -18.11 5.74 -9.55
N GLY A 161 -18.68 5.10 -8.52
CA GLY A 161 -18.27 3.78 -8.03
C GLY A 161 -17.02 3.76 -7.14
N LEU A 162 -16.25 4.86 -7.05
CA LEU A 162 -15.01 4.87 -6.26
C LEU A 162 -15.26 4.70 -4.76
N ALA A 163 -16.32 5.29 -4.21
CA ALA A 163 -16.67 5.08 -2.80
C ALA A 163 -17.01 3.62 -2.50
N ASP A 164 -17.68 2.90 -3.41
CA ASP A 164 -17.99 1.49 -3.17
C ASP A 164 -16.72 0.63 -3.25
N PHE A 165 -15.83 0.91 -4.21
CA PHE A 165 -14.51 0.31 -4.25
C PHE A 165 -13.73 0.57 -2.95
N MET A 166 -13.65 1.82 -2.48
CA MET A 166 -12.95 2.18 -1.25
C MET A 166 -13.59 1.57 -0.01
N PHE A 167 -14.91 1.37 0.00
CA PHE A 167 -15.60 0.68 1.08
C PHE A 167 -15.18 -0.79 1.16
N GLU A 168 -15.20 -1.50 0.03
CA GLU A 168 -14.74 -2.89 -0.04
C GLU A 168 -13.27 -2.99 0.38
N PHE A 169 -12.41 -2.08 -0.09
CA PHE A 169 -11.00 -2.00 0.24
C PHE A 169 -10.74 -1.72 1.73
N GLY A 170 -11.51 -0.80 2.30
CA GLY A 170 -11.45 -0.44 3.71
C GLY A 170 -11.85 -1.60 4.62
N GLN A 171 -12.81 -2.44 4.23
CA GLN A 171 -13.18 -3.60 5.05
C GLN A 171 -12.02 -4.59 5.23
N ILE A 172 -11.10 -4.65 4.28
CA ILE A 172 -9.88 -5.45 4.32
C ILE A 172 -8.86 -4.77 5.20
N GLY A 173 -8.58 -3.50 4.91
CA GLY A 173 -7.60 -2.67 5.62
C GLY A 173 -7.87 -2.61 7.13
N ALA A 174 -9.13 -2.52 7.53
CA ALA A 174 -9.55 -2.51 8.93
C ALA A 174 -9.20 -3.81 9.70
N ARG A 175 -8.90 -4.91 9.01
CA ARG A 175 -8.57 -6.22 9.59
C ARG A 175 -7.09 -6.58 9.46
N CYS A 176 -6.28 -5.74 8.84
CA CYS A 176 -4.83 -5.96 8.76
C CYS A 176 -4.23 -5.98 10.17
N ALA A 177 -3.44 -7.01 10.49
CA ALA A 177 -2.90 -7.21 11.85
C ALA A 177 -2.00 -6.06 12.36
N GLY A 178 -1.39 -5.27 11.46
CA GLY A 178 -0.59 -4.09 11.78
C GLY A 178 -1.35 -2.75 11.70
N GLY A 179 -2.64 -2.79 11.37
CA GLY A 179 -3.47 -1.60 11.18
C GLY A 179 -4.15 -1.15 12.47
N PHE A 180 -4.16 0.17 12.70
CA PHE A 180 -4.92 0.80 13.78
C PHE A 180 -5.86 1.84 13.17
N PRO A 181 -6.99 1.43 12.57
CA PRO A 181 -7.95 2.36 12.00
C PRO A 181 -8.53 3.27 13.09
N PHE A 182 -8.50 4.58 12.83
CA PHE A 182 -9.07 5.61 13.70
C PHE A 182 -10.38 6.13 13.12
N LEU A 183 -11.29 6.52 14.01
CA LEU A 183 -12.44 7.36 13.71
C LEU A 183 -12.27 8.71 14.41
N ALA A 184 -12.67 9.78 13.71
CA ALA A 184 -12.95 11.08 14.27
C ALA A 184 -14.47 11.25 14.41
N GLU A 185 -14.92 11.73 15.58
CA GLU A 185 -16.34 11.86 15.91
C GLU A 185 -16.68 13.27 16.36
N ILE A 186 -17.88 13.74 15.99
CA ILE A 186 -18.53 14.94 16.54
C ILE A 186 -19.85 14.50 17.18
N GLU A 187 -20.05 14.80 18.46
CA GLU A 187 -21.29 14.42 19.19
C GLU A 187 -21.60 12.90 19.09
N ASN A 188 -20.56 12.05 19.05
CA ASN A 188 -20.59 10.59 18.84
C ASN A 188 -21.01 10.13 17.43
N ALA A 189 -21.07 11.01 16.45
CA ALA A 189 -21.24 10.66 15.04
C ALA A 189 -19.87 10.62 14.33
N PRO A 190 -19.50 9.52 13.67
CA PRO A 190 -18.29 9.45 12.84
C PRO A 190 -18.33 10.46 11.70
N VAL A 191 -17.24 11.18 11.49
CA VAL A 191 -17.09 12.21 10.44
C VAL A 191 -15.83 12.05 9.61
N ALA A 192 -14.84 11.28 10.06
CA ALA A 192 -13.63 10.90 9.31
C ALA A 192 -12.99 9.64 9.91
#